data_AF-A0A6C0DHX4-F1
#
_entry.id   AF-A0A6C0DHX4-F1
#
_cell.length_a   1.000
_cell.length_b   1.000
_cell.length_c   1.000
_cell.angle_alpha   90.00
_cell.angle_beta   90.00
_cell.angle_gamma   90.00
#
_symmetry.space_group_name_H-M   'P 1'
#
loop_
_entity.id
_entity.type
_entity.pdbx_description
1 polymer ?
#
loop_
_entity_poly.entity_id
_entity_poly.type
_entity_poly.pdbx_seq_one_letter_code
_entity_poly.pdbx_strand_id
1 'polypeptide(L)' 'MDYYQMAEKVLYDLWYEYAERLVEEVIKACNMTGDQALAFRQIYLRPNEFMVVIK' A
#
# COMPACT_ATOMS: atom_id res chain seq x y z
N MET A 1 17.16 -10.01 13.56
CA MET A 1 16.17 -8.95 13.28
C MET A 1 15.83 -8.34 14.61
N ASP A 2 16.14 -7.06 14.79
CA ASP A 2 15.80 -6.31 16.00
C ASP A 2 14.27 -6.28 16.17
N TYR A 3 13.78 -6.17 17.41
CA TYR A 3 12.35 -6.10 17.73
C TYR A 3 11.67 -4.96 16.96
N TYR A 4 12.34 -3.80 16.86
CA TYR A 4 11.86 -2.65 16.10
C TYR A 4 11.73 -2.95 14.60
N GLN A 5 12.71 -3.64 14.01
CA GLN A 5 12.66 -4.05 12.60
C GLN A 5 11.53 -5.05 12.32
N MET A 6 11.25 -5.94 13.28
CA MET A 6 10.13 -6.87 13.17
C MET A 6 8.79 -6.15 13.27
N ALA A 7 8.63 -5.21 14.20
CA ALA A 7 7.43 -4.41 14.34
C ALA A 7 7.17 -3.53 13.10
N GLU A 8 8.21 -2.88 12.58
CA GLU A 8 8.14 -2.10 11.34
C GLU A 8 7.70 -2.97 10.16
N LYS A 9 8.27 -4.16 10.01
CA LYS A 9 7.85 -5.12 8.99
C LYS A 9 6.40 -5.53 9.14
N VAL A 10 5.95 -5.89 10.34
CA VAL A 10 4.55 -6.29 10.59
C VAL A 10 3.58 -5.15 10.27
N LEU A 11 3.91 -3.91 10.64
CA LEU A 11 3.09 -2.75 10.32
C LEU A 11 3.08 -2.45 8.83
N TYR A 12 4.21 -2.61 8.14
CA TYR A 12 4.29 -2.46 6.69
C TYR A 12 3.44 -3.52 5.98
N ASP A 13 3.58 -4.79 6.35
CA ASP A 13 2.82 -5.90 5.78
C ASP A 13 1.31 -5.70 5.99
N LEU A 14 0.91 -5.30 7.21
CA LEU A 14 -0.49 -4.98 7.54
C LEU A 14 -1.02 -3.81 6.70
N TRP A 15 -0.27 -2.71 6.63
CA TRP A 15 -0.67 -1.55 5.85
C TRP A 15 -0.82 -1.89 4.37
N TYR A 16 0.13 -2.63 3.81
CA TYR A 16 0.14 -3.01 2.40
C TYR A 16 -1.07 -3.88 2.04
N GLU A 17 -1.43 -4.85 2.89
CA GLU A 17 -2.61 -5.71 2.69
C GLU A 17 -3.90 -4.88 2.58
N TYR A 18 -4.08 -3.88 3.46
CA TYR A 18 -5.25 -3.00 3.42
C TYR A 18 -5.20 -2.03 2.23
N ALA A 19 -4.03 -1.46 1.95
CA ALA A 19 -3.84 -0.50 0.87
C ALA A 19 -4.13 -1.14 -0.50
N GLU A 20 -3.64 -2.36 -0.74
CA GLU A 20 -3.89 -3.09 -1.99
C GLU A 20 -5.38 -3.33 -2.20
N ARG A 21 -6.09 -3.82 -1.17
CA ARG A 21 -7.54 -4.05 -1.25
C ARG A 21 -8.31 -2.76 -1.54
N LEU A 22 -7.96 -1.66 -0.87
CA LEU A 22 -8.62 -0.37 -1.08
C LEU A 22 -8.37 0.17 -2.50
N VAL A 23 -7.13 0.08 -2.99
CA VAL A 23 -6.75 0.52 -4.33
C VAL A 23 -7.54 -0.24 -5.40
N GLU A 24 -7.69 -1.55 -5.27
CA GLU A 24 -8.48 -2.35 -6.20
C GLU A 24 -9.97 -1.99 -6.18
N GLU A 25 -10.55 -1.74 -5.00
CA GLU A 25 -11.95 -1.31 -4.89
C GLU A 25 -12.18 0.06 -5.56
N VAL A 26 -11.24 1.00 -5.45
CA VAL A 26 -11.32 2.29 -6.14
C VAL A 26 -11.20 2.11 -7.66
N ILE A 27 -10.27 1.29 -8.13
CA ILE A 27 -10.12 0.98 -9.56
C ILE A 27 -11.43 0.42 -10.13
N LYS A 28 -12.08 -0.50 -9.42
CA LYS A 28 -13.39 -1.05 -9.81
C LYS A 28 -14.48 0.02 -9.78
N ALA A 29 -14.60 0.78 -8.69
CA ALA A 29 -15.65 1.78 -8.52
C ALA A 29 -15.56 2.92 -9.56
N CYS A 30 -14.34 3.27 -9.96
CA CYS A 30 -14.08 4.28 -10.99
C CYS A 30 -14.02 3.72 -12.41
N ASN A 31 -14.24 2.41 -12.59
CA ASN A 31 -14.17 1.70 -13.86
C ASN A 31 -12.85 1.98 -14.63
N MET A 32 -11.73 2.07 -13.89
CA MET A 32 -10.41 2.30 -14.46
C MET A 32 -9.93 1.03 -15.18
N THR A 33 -9.34 1.20 -16.36
CA THR A 33 -8.85 0.08 -17.17
C THR A 33 -7.46 0.37 -17.74
N GLY A 34 -6.75 -0.69 -18.15
CA GLY A 34 -5.43 -0.59 -18.79
C GLY A 34 -4.45 0.29 -18.02
N ASP A 35 -3.91 1.29 -18.70
CA ASP A 35 -2.86 2.18 -18.19
C ASP A 35 -3.31 3.03 -17.00
N GLN A 36 -4.60 3.38 -16.90
CA GLN A 36 -5.13 4.17 -15.78
C GLN A 36 -5.06 3.37 -14.47
N ALA A 37 -5.50 2.12 -14.50
CA ALA A 37 -5.46 1.23 -13.35
C ALA A 37 -4.00 0.92 -12.96
N LEU A 38 -3.10 0.75 -13.95
CA LEU A 38 -1.68 0.55 -13.70
C LEU A 38 -1.03 1.77 -13.03
N ALA A 39 -1.26 2.97 -13.58
CA ALA A 39 -0.73 4.22 -13.03
C ALA A 39 -1.25 4.47 -11.61
N PHE A 40 -2.53 4.18 -11.35
CA PHE A 40 -3.13 4.35 -10.02
C PHE A 40 -2.46 3.44 -8.99
N ARG A 41 -2.25 2.15 -9.29
CA ARG A 41 -1.49 1.24 -8.42
C ARG A 41 -0.08 1.76 -8.14
N GLN A 42 0.63 2.19 -9.19
CA GLN A 42 1.99 2.70 -9.07
C GLN A 42 2.12 4.00 -8.28
N ILE A 43 1.05 4.78 -8.14
CA ILE A 43 1.03 6.00 -7.31
C ILE A 43 0.71 5.64 -5.86
N TYR A 44 -0.33 4.84 -5.62
CA TYR A 44 -0.88 4.66 -4.28
C TYR A 44 -0.29 3.47 -3.50
N LEU A 45 0.35 2.52 -4.18
CA LEU A 45 1.06 1.39 -3.55
C LEU A 45 2.58 1.61 -3.48
N ARG A 46 3.05 2.87 -3.57
CA ARG A 46 4.49 3.15 -3.48
C ARG A 46 5.01 2.79 -2.09
N PRO A 47 6.08 1.98 -1.99
CA PRO A 47 6.65 1.55 -0.71
C PRO A 47 7.15 2.65 0.23
N ASN A 48 7.27 3.91 -0.22
CA ASN A 48 8.17 4.89 0.40
C ASN A 48 7.52 6.16 1.00
N GLU A 49 6.20 6.33 0.99
CA GLU A 49 5.59 7.56 1.53
C GLU A 49 4.93 7.39 2.90
N PHE A 50 4.64 6.16 3.32
CA PHE A 50 4.08 5.85 4.64
C PHE A 50 5.15 5.23 5.52
N MET A 51 6.22 5.98 5.86
CA MET A 51 7.05 5.59 7.00
C MET A 51 6.17 5.65 8.25
N VAL A 52 5.65 4.51 8.68
CA VAL A 52 4.99 4.35 9.97
C VAL A 52 6.07 4.47 11.03
N VAL A 53 6.32 5.70 11.48
CA VAL A 53 7.32 5.96 12.54
C VAL A 53 6.78 5.42 13.85
N ILE A 54 7.30 4.28 14.30
CA ILE A 54 7.09 3.78 15.67
C ILE A 54 7.97 4.63 16.60
N LYS A 55 7.35 5.45 17.45
CA LYS A 55 8.03 6.22 18.50
C LYS A 55 7.93 5.50 19.84
#